data_AF-A0A7C2YEE4-F1
#
_entry.id   AF-A0A7C2YEE4-F1
#
_cell.length_a   1.000
_cell.length_b   1.000
_cell.length_c   1.000
_cell.angle_alpha   90.00
_cell.angle_beta   90.00
_cell.angle_gamma   90.00
#
_symmetry.space_group_name_H-M   'P 1'
#
loop_
_entity.id
_entity.type
_entity.pdbx_description
1 polymer ?
#
loop_
_entity_poly.entity_id
_entity_poly.type
_entity_poly.pdbx_seq_one_letter_code
_entity_poly.pdbx_strand_id
1 'polypeptide(L)'
;MPLRFTPLMKKRLNRRTQFMLQAALRFFPELQGKVITIGYTRAHLGSALIPRDSEAELTIRLKVRKLSYNTIGHELTHLVQGLSHLSSSLIDGRIPSGEKQCDIWTLARSELFCDEAPTYLKLPPVIRANWPSYACSVRALCVAAIAKRATYRLYIRWLEEQIHKLALQNLEKIDYGRQMSLPL
;
A
#
# COMPACT_ATOMS: atom_id res chain seq x y z
N MET A 1 -14.32 12.90 7.29
CA MET A 1 -13.69 12.03 8.30
C MET A 1 -12.80 12.89 9.18
N PRO A 2 -13.02 12.95 10.51
CA PRO A 2 -12.27 13.83 11.40
C PRO A 2 -10.84 13.31 11.63
N LEU A 3 -9.84 14.16 11.35
CA LEU A 3 -8.43 13.90 11.67
C LEU A 3 -8.03 14.66 12.93
N ARG A 4 -7.43 13.96 13.89
CA ARG A 4 -6.78 14.55 15.07
C ARG A 4 -5.27 14.52 14.84
N PHE A 5 -4.60 15.65 15.02
CA PHE A 5 -3.13 15.71 14.88
C PHE A 5 -2.48 15.81 16.25
N THR A 6 -1.47 14.97 16.52
CA THR A 6 -0.67 15.10 17.74
C THR A 6 0.12 16.42 17.75
N PRO A 7 0.52 16.95 18.91
CA PRO A 7 1.25 18.22 18.99
C PRO A 7 2.51 18.26 18.12
N LEU A 8 3.26 17.14 18.05
CA LEU A 8 4.43 17.04 17.20
C LEU A 8 4.08 17.02 15.71
N MET A 9 2.99 16.35 15.33
CA MET A 9 2.52 16.34 13.95
C MET A 9 2.04 17.73 13.51
N LYS A 10 1.33 18.46 14.38
CA LYS A 10 0.90 19.85 14.10
C LYS A 10 2.08 20.76 13.72
N LYS A 11 3.23 20.62 14.40
CA LYS A 11 4.46 21.38 14.09
C LYS A 11 5.12 21.01 12.74
N ARG A 12 4.75 19.88 12.14
CA ARG A 12 5.32 19.36 10.89
C ARG A 12 4.32 19.33 9.74
N LEU A 13 3.05 19.63 10.03
CA LEU A 13 1.97 19.59 9.07
C LEU A 13 2.14 20.73 8.06
N ASN A 14 2.06 20.39 6.78
CA ASN A 14 2.04 21.35 5.68
C ASN A 14 0.86 21.05 4.76
N ARG A 15 0.57 21.99 3.85
CA ARG A 15 -0.55 21.87 2.90
C ARG A 15 -0.49 20.58 2.07
N ARG A 16 0.72 20.18 1.64
CA ARG A 16 0.93 18.94 0.88
C ARG A 16 0.54 17.71 1.72
N THR A 17 1.02 17.60 2.96
CA THR A 17 0.69 16.47 3.84
C THR A 17 -0.80 16.40 4.15
N GLN A 18 -1.45 17.53 4.41
CA GLN A 18 -2.91 17.58 4.60
C GLN A 18 -3.66 17.10 3.35
N PHE A 19 -3.26 17.59 2.19
CA PHE A 19 -3.85 17.19 0.91
C PHE A 19 -3.69 15.70 0.65
N MET A 20 -2.47 15.17 0.84
CA MET A 20 -2.19 13.75 0.64
C MET A 20 -3.03 12.86 1.56
N LEU A 21 -3.14 13.23 2.85
CA LEU A 21 -3.99 12.51 3.81
C LEU A 21 -5.46 12.53 3.37
N GLN A 22 -5.99 13.70 3.01
CA GLN A 22 -7.39 13.82 2.59
C GLN A 22 -7.67 13.03 1.31
N ALA A 23 -6.76 13.05 0.34
CA ALA A 23 -6.90 12.30 -0.91
C ALA A 23 -6.85 10.79 -0.67
N ALA A 24 -5.91 10.31 0.16
CA ALA A 24 -5.78 8.89 0.50
C ALA A 24 -7.05 8.37 1.21
N LEU A 25 -7.60 9.12 2.17
CA LEU A 25 -8.75 8.70 2.97
C LEU A 25 -10.02 8.46 2.16
N ARG A 26 -10.16 9.06 0.97
CA ARG A 26 -11.30 8.81 0.07
C ARG A 26 -11.39 7.35 -0.38
N PHE A 27 -10.28 6.63 -0.35
CA PHE A 27 -10.22 5.23 -0.75
C PHE A 27 -10.46 4.26 0.42
N PHE A 28 -10.67 4.75 1.65
CA PHE A 28 -10.87 3.92 2.85
C PHE A 28 -12.26 4.15 3.47
N PRO A 29 -13.36 3.71 2.80
CA PRO A 29 -14.72 3.85 3.33
C PRO A 29 -14.91 3.14 4.69
N GLU A 30 -14.14 2.10 4.99
CA GLU A 30 -14.19 1.36 6.27
C GLU A 30 -13.77 2.22 7.47
N LEU A 31 -13.06 3.32 7.22
CA LEU A 31 -12.63 4.28 8.23
C LEU A 31 -13.62 5.45 8.36
N GLN A 32 -14.67 5.51 7.53
CA GLN A 32 -15.67 6.56 7.60
C GLN A 32 -16.39 6.56 8.96
N GLY A 33 -16.64 7.76 9.50
CA GLY A 33 -17.23 7.93 10.83
C GLY A 33 -16.25 7.73 11.98
N LYS A 34 -15.05 7.18 11.74
CA LYS A 34 -14.03 6.98 12.76
C LYS A 34 -13.11 8.21 12.89
N VAL A 35 -12.58 8.43 14.09
CA VAL A 35 -11.58 9.46 14.36
C VAL A 35 -10.19 8.84 14.20
N ILE A 36 -9.37 9.40 13.31
CA ILE A 36 -7.99 8.94 13.10
C ILE A 36 -7.02 9.97 13.67
N THR A 37 -6.17 9.51 14.59
CA THR A 37 -5.07 10.29 15.15
C THR A 37 -3.83 10.14 14.28
N ILE A 38 -3.32 11.27 13.79
CA ILE A 38 -2.12 11.36 12.96
C ILE A 38 -0.96 11.87 13.80
N GLY A 39 -0.01 10.97 14.06
CA GLY A 39 1.23 11.23 14.78
C GLY A 39 2.43 11.43 13.87
N TYR A 40 3.54 11.87 14.47
CA TYR A 40 4.82 12.03 13.80
C TYR A 40 5.80 10.97 14.31
N THR A 41 6.58 10.36 13.41
CA THR A 41 7.70 9.47 13.76
C THR A 41 8.97 9.87 13.03
N ARG A 42 10.12 9.65 13.69
CA ARG A 42 11.47 9.82 13.10
C ARG A 42 12.09 8.49 12.68
N ALA A 43 11.68 7.39 13.32
CA ALA A 43 12.31 6.09 13.24
C ALA A 43 11.88 5.31 11.99
N HIS A 44 10.57 5.15 11.78
CA HIS A 44 9.99 4.36 10.68
C HIS A 44 9.29 5.28 9.66
N LEU A 45 8.98 4.76 8.46
CA LEU A 45 8.23 5.51 7.45
C LEU A 45 6.78 5.76 7.90
N GLY A 46 6.18 4.74 8.54
CA GLY A 46 4.96 4.88 9.32
C GLY A 46 4.81 3.82 10.42
N SER A 47 3.70 3.88 11.15
CA SER A 47 3.23 2.81 12.04
C SER A 47 1.75 2.99 12.37
N ALA A 48 0.97 1.92 12.39
CA ALA A 48 -0.42 1.91 12.84
C ALA A 48 -0.58 1.31 14.24
N LEU A 49 -1.51 1.86 15.03
CA LEU A 49 -1.89 1.36 16.35
C LEU A 49 -3.41 1.33 16.47
N ILE A 50 -3.93 0.17 16.87
CA ILE A 50 -5.32 -0.03 17.26
C ILE A 50 -5.34 -0.52 18.70
N PRO A 51 -5.97 0.20 19.64
CA PRO A 51 -6.15 -0.28 21.00
C PRO A 51 -6.96 -1.59 21.02
N ARG A 52 -6.58 -2.54 21.88
CA ARG A 52 -7.23 -3.86 21.97
C ARG A 52 -8.70 -3.79 22.41
N ASP A 53 -9.06 -2.77 23.18
CA ASP A 53 -10.36 -2.69 23.86
C ASP A 53 -11.23 -1.52 23.39
N SER A 54 -10.79 -0.76 22.38
CA SER A 54 -11.55 0.40 21.90
C SER A 54 -11.20 0.78 20.46
N GLU A 55 -12.24 0.90 19.63
CA GLU A 55 -12.14 1.52 18.31
C GLU A 55 -11.89 3.04 18.38
N ALA A 56 -11.89 3.64 19.58
CA ALA A 56 -11.89 5.09 19.77
C ALA A 56 -10.57 5.79 19.39
N GLU A 57 -9.46 5.07 19.26
CA GLU A 57 -8.15 5.68 19.02
C GLU A 57 -7.34 5.01 17.90
N LEU A 58 -7.89 4.99 16.69
CA LEU A 58 -7.14 4.61 15.50
C LEU A 58 -5.99 5.60 15.28
N THR A 59 -4.75 5.14 15.38
CA THR A 59 -3.58 6.02 15.27
C THR A 59 -2.66 5.56 14.16
N ILE A 60 -2.26 6.46 13.26
CA ILE A 60 -1.10 6.25 12.38
C ILE A 60 -0.03 7.29 12.69
N ARG A 61 1.24 6.90 12.62
CA ARG A 61 2.38 7.82 12.72
C ARG A 61 3.08 7.88 11.39
N LEU A 62 3.49 9.07 10.95
CA LEU A 62 4.07 9.27 9.62
C LEU A 62 5.38 10.06 9.69
N LYS A 63 6.32 9.71 8.81
CA LYS A 63 7.56 10.47 8.60
C LYS A 63 7.39 11.48 7.46
N VAL A 64 6.93 12.68 7.81
CA VAL A 64 6.54 13.74 6.86
C VAL A 64 7.57 14.04 5.76
N ARG A 65 8.88 14.01 6.05
CA ARG A 65 9.94 14.39 5.08
C ARG A 65 10.06 13.44 3.88
N LYS A 66 9.62 12.18 4.02
CA LYS A 66 9.69 11.14 2.97
C LYS A 66 8.33 10.51 2.72
N LEU A 67 7.27 11.32 2.84
CA LEU A 67 5.91 10.82 2.78
C LEU A 67 5.48 10.55 1.31
N SER A 68 5.11 9.31 1.03
CA SER A 68 4.43 8.86 -0.19
C SER A 68 2.97 8.51 0.09
N TYR A 69 2.14 8.51 -0.95
CA TYR A 69 0.78 7.97 -0.87
C TYR A 69 0.84 6.48 -0.52
N ASN A 70 1.79 5.73 -1.08
CA ASN A 70 2.02 4.33 -0.71
C ASN A 70 2.17 4.16 0.81
N THR A 71 3.03 4.96 1.45
CA THR A 71 3.20 4.92 2.93
C THR A 71 1.88 5.21 3.65
N ILE A 72 1.14 6.27 3.24
CA ILE A 72 -0.15 6.59 3.87
C ILE A 72 -1.14 5.44 3.69
N GLY A 73 -1.26 4.90 2.48
CA GLY A 73 -2.16 3.80 2.15
C GLY A 73 -1.83 2.52 2.92
N HIS A 74 -0.53 2.23 3.11
CA HIS A 74 -0.06 1.10 3.89
C HIS A 74 -0.49 1.24 5.36
N GLU A 75 -0.24 2.37 6.00
CA GLU A 75 -0.66 2.58 7.40
C GLU A 75 -2.18 2.58 7.59
N LEU A 76 -2.94 3.15 6.63
CA LEU A 76 -4.40 3.10 6.67
C LEU A 76 -4.93 1.68 6.46
N THR A 77 -4.28 0.88 5.60
CA THR A 77 -4.64 -0.53 5.40
C THR A 77 -4.41 -1.35 6.66
N HIS A 78 -3.35 -1.07 7.43
CA HIS A 78 -3.16 -1.67 8.76
C HIS A 78 -4.30 -1.35 9.73
N LEU A 79 -4.84 -0.12 9.71
CA LEU A 79 -6.02 0.20 10.51
C LEU A 79 -7.23 -0.65 10.09
N VAL A 80 -7.47 -0.82 8.79
CA VAL A 80 -8.57 -1.66 8.29
C VAL A 80 -8.36 -3.14 8.64
N GLN A 81 -7.13 -3.65 8.52
CA GLN A 81 -6.78 -5.00 8.95
C GLN A 81 -7.18 -5.21 10.40
N GLY A 82 -6.74 -4.33 11.31
CA GLY A 82 -7.00 -4.47 12.74
C GLY A 82 -8.47 -4.25 13.13
N LEU A 83 -9.21 -3.34 12.49
CA LEU A 83 -10.66 -3.20 12.68
C LEU A 83 -11.42 -4.49 12.32
N SER A 84 -10.98 -5.19 11.28
CA SER A 84 -11.57 -6.46 10.87
C SER A 84 -11.34 -7.60 11.89
N HIS A 85 -10.43 -7.44 12.87
CA HIS A 85 -10.30 -8.37 13.99
C HIS A 85 -11.30 -8.09 15.12
N LEU A 86 -11.75 -6.84 15.27
CA LEU A 86 -12.64 -6.41 16.35
C LEU A 86 -14.11 -6.67 16.03
N SER A 87 -14.47 -6.76 14.75
CA SER A 87 -15.83 -7.03 14.28
C SER A 87 -15.96 -8.43 13.68
N SER A 88 -16.52 -9.37 14.44
CA SER A 88 -16.76 -10.77 14.01
C SER A 88 -17.84 -10.93 12.95
N SER A 89 -18.54 -9.86 12.55
CA SER A 89 -19.70 -9.92 11.64
C SER A 89 -19.36 -9.78 10.15
N LEU A 90 -18.09 -9.57 9.79
CA LEU A 90 -17.65 -9.39 8.40
C LEU A 90 -16.62 -10.45 7.99
N ILE A 91 -17.10 -11.67 7.75
CA ILE A 91 -16.24 -12.81 7.34
C ILE A 91 -15.86 -12.69 5.85
N ASP A 92 -16.77 -12.20 5.00
CA ASP A 92 -16.51 -11.94 3.59
C ASP A 92 -15.96 -10.52 3.36
N GLY A 93 -14.80 -10.43 2.71
CA GLY A 93 -14.14 -9.15 2.40
C GLY A 93 -13.05 -8.70 3.38
N ARG A 94 -12.75 -9.49 4.41
CA ARG A 94 -11.70 -9.17 5.39
C ARG A 94 -10.30 -9.13 4.77
N ILE A 95 -9.57 -8.03 5.03
CA ILE A 95 -8.15 -7.92 4.71
C ILE A 95 -7.36 -8.81 5.69
N PRO A 96 -6.58 -9.80 5.22
CA PRO A 96 -5.79 -10.65 6.11
C PRO A 96 -4.66 -9.85 6.76
N SER A 97 -4.29 -10.20 7.99
CA SER A 97 -3.14 -9.61 8.67
C SER A 97 -1.83 -9.85 7.94
N GLY A 98 -0.90 -8.91 8.11
CA GLY A 98 0.50 -9.06 7.73
C GLY A 98 0.95 -8.02 6.71
N GLU A 99 2.25 -7.77 6.70
CA GLU A 99 2.87 -6.69 5.92
C GLU A 99 2.74 -6.89 4.40
N LYS A 100 2.92 -8.13 3.92
CA LYS A 100 2.75 -8.44 2.50
C LYS A 100 1.32 -8.22 2.04
N GLN A 101 0.36 -8.65 2.86
CA GLN A 101 -1.05 -8.43 2.60
C GLN A 101 -1.37 -6.93 2.62
N CYS A 102 -0.78 -6.19 3.56
CA CYS A 102 -0.93 -4.74 3.63
C CYS A 102 -0.48 -4.07 2.33
N ASP A 103 0.70 -4.41 1.80
CA ASP A 103 1.20 -3.89 0.52
C ASP A 103 0.28 -4.26 -0.66
N ILE A 104 -0.13 -5.53 -0.75
CA ILE A 104 -0.99 -6.01 -1.85
C ILE A 104 -2.31 -5.26 -1.87
N TRP A 105 -2.96 -5.14 -0.72
CA TRP A 105 -4.25 -4.46 -0.61
C TRP A 105 -4.13 -2.96 -0.79
N THR A 106 -3.04 -2.34 -0.32
CA THR A 106 -2.75 -0.92 -0.57
C THR A 106 -2.64 -0.63 -2.06
N LEU A 107 -1.82 -1.40 -2.79
CA LEU A 107 -1.63 -1.21 -4.23
C LEU A 107 -2.91 -1.48 -5.03
N ALA A 108 -3.64 -2.55 -4.70
CA ALA A 108 -4.88 -2.89 -5.41
C ALA A 108 -5.94 -1.78 -5.32
N ARG A 109 -5.94 -1.04 -4.21
CA ARG A 109 -6.98 -0.08 -3.85
C ARG A 109 -7.11 1.09 -4.83
N SER A 110 -5.99 1.65 -5.27
CA SER A 110 -5.97 2.80 -6.17
C SER A 110 -4.58 3.02 -6.77
N GLU A 111 -4.53 3.53 -8.00
CA GLU A 111 -3.29 3.98 -8.65
C GLU A 111 -2.59 5.09 -7.86
N LEU A 112 -3.35 5.84 -7.04
CA LEU A 112 -2.80 6.85 -6.13
C LEU A 112 -1.69 6.28 -5.23
N PHE A 113 -1.82 5.01 -4.81
CA PHE A 113 -0.88 4.37 -3.90
C PHE A 113 0.31 3.70 -4.60
N CYS A 114 0.43 3.88 -5.92
CA CYS A 114 1.51 3.34 -6.72
C CYS A 114 2.63 4.37 -6.97
N ASP A 115 2.67 5.47 -6.20
CA ASP A 115 3.70 6.51 -6.33
C ASP A 115 5.09 6.07 -5.85
N GLU A 116 5.17 5.00 -5.07
CA GLU A 116 6.40 4.36 -4.62
C GLU A 116 6.26 2.84 -4.61
N ALA A 117 7.38 2.12 -4.78
CA ALA A 117 7.39 0.67 -4.74
C ALA A 117 7.11 0.14 -3.32
N PRO A 118 6.30 -0.92 -3.17
CA PRO A 118 6.01 -1.55 -1.87
C PRO A 118 7.29 -2.06 -1.19
N THR A 119 7.27 -2.11 0.15
CA THR A 119 8.44 -2.47 0.95
C THR A 119 8.56 -3.97 1.16
N TYR A 120 7.46 -4.64 1.49
CA TYR A 120 7.43 -6.04 1.94
C TYR A 120 7.04 -7.02 0.84
N LEU A 121 6.29 -6.57 -0.18
CA LEU A 121 6.05 -7.37 -1.37
C LEU A 121 7.39 -7.63 -2.10
N LYS A 122 7.69 -8.90 -2.37
CA LYS A 122 8.92 -9.28 -3.05
C LYS A 122 8.86 -8.86 -4.51
N LEU A 123 9.67 -7.87 -4.86
CA LEU A 123 9.83 -7.38 -6.24
C LEU A 123 11.21 -7.77 -6.78
N PRO A 124 11.32 -8.22 -8.04
CA PRO A 124 12.59 -8.30 -8.75
C PRO A 124 13.31 -6.95 -8.75
N PRO A 125 14.66 -6.91 -8.64
CA PRO A 125 15.41 -5.65 -8.60
C PRO A 125 15.13 -4.71 -9.77
N VAL A 126 14.97 -5.26 -10.98
CA VAL A 126 14.66 -4.47 -12.20
C VAL A 126 13.30 -3.77 -12.12
N ILE A 127 12.30 -4.40 -11.49
CA ILE A 127 10.97 -3.81 -11.28
C ILE A 127 11.08 -2.71 -10.24
N ARG A 128 11.79 -2.94 -9.12
CA ARG A 128 11.96 -1.93 -8.06
C ARG A 128 12.70 -0.70 -8.58
N ALA A 129 13.76 -0.88 -9.36
CA ALA A 129 14.56 0.21 -9.93
C ALA A 129 13.77 1.04 -10.94
N ASN A 130 12.87 0.41 -11.71
CA ASN A 130 12.08 1.05 -12.76
C ASN A 130 10.59 1.15 -12.39
N TRP A 131 10.28 1.30 -11.10
CA TRP A 131 8.93 1.18 -10.57
C TRP A 131 7.83 1.91 -11.37
N PRO A 132 8.01 3.17 -11.82
CA PRO A 132 6.98 3.87 -12.60
C PRO A 132 6.50 3.10 -13.84
N SER A 133 7.39 2.36 -14.51
CA SER A 133 7.05 1.57 -15.72
C SER A 133 6.28 0.29 -15.40
N TYR A 134 6.34 -0.19 -14.16
CA TYR A 134 5.74 -1.46 -13.75
C TYR A 134 4.54 -1.29 -12.80
N ALA A 135 4.38 -0.11 -12.19
CA ALA A 135 3.40 0.21 -11.17
C ALA A 135 1.98 -0.25 -11.54
N CYS A 136 1.51 0.12 -12.75
CA CYS A 136 0.18 -0.25 -13.23
C CYS A 136 0.01 -1.78 -13.36
N SER A 137 0.97 -2.46 -13.97
CA SER A 137 0.95 -3.92 -14.16
C SER A 137 1.02 -4.66 -12.83
N VAL A 138 1.86 -4.22 -11.89
CA VAL A 138 1.95 -4.83 -10.54
C VAL A 138 0.65 -4.60 -9.77
N ARG A 139 0.04 -3.41 -9.86
CA ARG A 139 -1.28 -3.15 -9.27
C ARG A 139 -2.35 -4.09 -9.85
N ALA A 140 -2.40 -4.26 -11.16
CA ALA A 140 -3.34 -5.18 -11.80
C ALA A 140 -3.17 -6.63 -11.28
N LEU A 141 -1.92 -7.06 -11.10
CA LEU A 141 -1.62 -8.35 -10.49
C LEU A 141 -2.06 -8.42 -9.02
N CYS A 142 -1.91 -7.36 -8.23
CA CYS A 142 -2.43 -7.30 -6.85
C CYS A 142 -3.96 -7.45 -6.80
N VAL A 143 -4.70 -6.77 -7.70
CA VAL A 143 -6.16 -6.92 -7.83
C VAL A 143 -6.53 -8.36 -8.17
N ALA A 144 -5.85 -8.94 -9.17
CA ALA A 144 -6.07 -10.33 -9.56
C ALA A 144 -5.73 -11.31 -8.42
N ALA A 145 -4.70 -11.03 -7.63
CA ALA A 145 -4.31 -11.86 -6.50
C ALA A 145 -5.36 -11.86 -5.38
N ILE A 146 -5.98 -10.71 -5.10
CA ILE A 146 -7.10 -10.61 -4.14
C ILE A 146 -8.30 -11.42 -4.62
N ALA A 147 -8.67 -11.33 -5.90
CA ALA A 147 -9.73 -12.16 -6.46
C ALA A 147 -9.39 -13.66 -6.37
N LYS A 148 -8.14 -14.02 -6.69
CA LYS A 148 -7.65 -15.41 -6.66
C LYS A 148 -7.61 -16.01 -5.26
N ARG A 149 -7.52 -15.19 -4.21
CA ARG A 149 -7.54 -15.63 -2.81
C ARG A 149 -8.79 -16.47 -2.48
N ALA A 150 -9.93 -16.20 -3.12
CA ALA A 150 -11.19 -16.92 -2.87
C ALA A 150 -11.06 -18.44 -3.09
N THR A 151 -10.19 -18.87 -4.01
CA THR A 151 -10.03 -20.29 -4.38
C THR A 151 -8.60 -20.81 -4.19
N TYR A 152 -7.62 -19.94 -3.95
CA TYR A 152 -6.22 -20.34 -3.87
C TYR A 152 -5.50 -19.73 -2.66
N ARG A 153 -5.29 -20.56 -1.63
CA ARG A 153 -4.62 -20.17 -0.37
C ARG A 153 -3.21 -19.59 -0.55
N LEU A 154 -2.48 -19.98 -1.61
CA LEU A 154 -1.11 -19.54 -1.90
C LEU A 154 -1.08 -18.36 -2.89
N TYR A 155 -2.14 -17.54 -2.95
CA TYR A 155 -2.26 -16.41 -3.89
C TYR A 155 -1.07 -15.43 -3.84
N ILE A 156 -0.42 -15.25 -2.68
CA ILE A 156 0.78 -14.40 -2.55
C ILE A 156 1.97 -15.00 -3.31
N ARG A 157 2.19 -16.32 -3.22
CA ARG A 157 3.24 -17.00 -3.99
C ARG A 157 2.97 -16.90 -5.49
N TRP A 158 1.72 -17.14 -5.88
CA TRP A 158 1.29 -16.96 -7.27
C TRP A 158 1.53 -15.53 -7.77
N LEU A 159 1.21 -14.51 -6.96
CA LEU A 159 1.45 -13.10 -7.28
C LEU A 159 2.94 -12.84 -7.48
N GLU A 160 3.79 -13.26 -6.55
CA GLU A 160 5.24 -13.09 -6.64
C GLU A 160 5.81 -13.78 -7.90
N GLU A 161 5.29 -14.95 -8.28
CA GLU A 161 5.62 -15.63 -9.53
C GLU A 161 5.18 -14.83 -10.77
N GLN A 162 3.97 -14.24 -10.77
CA GLN A 162 3.52 -13.40 -11.90
C GLN A 162 4.36 -12.13 -12.04
N ILE A 163 4.72 -11.49 -10.93
CA ILE A 163 5.61 -10.33 -10.92
C ILE A 163 6.99 -10.71 -11.46
N HIS A 164 7.50 -11.90 -11.13
CA HIS A 164 8.76 -12.39 -11.69
C HIS A 164 8.69 -12.59 -13.22
N LYS A 165 7.59 -13.18 -13.72
CA LYS A 165 7.35 -13.32 -15.17
C LYS A 165 7.28 -11.97 -15.89
N LEU A 166 6.64 -10.98 -15.27
CA LEU A 166 6.57 -9.61 -15.79
C LEU A 166 7.96 -8.97 -15.97
N ALA A 167 8.91 -9.28 -15.08
CA ALA A 167 10.28 -8.81 -15.20
C ALA A 167 10.99 -9.44 -16.41
N LEU A 168 10.83 -10.75 -16.60
CA LEU A 168 11.47 -11.50 -17.70
C LEU A 168 10.97 -11.05 -19.08
N GLN A 169 9.66 -10.90 -19.24
CA GLN A 169 9.05 -10.49 -20.51
C GLN A 169 9.51 -9.10 -20.99
N ASN A 170 9.82 -8.19 -20.06
CA ASN A 170 10.34 -6.87 -20.44
C ASN A 170 11.82 -6.90 -20.80
N LEU A 171 12.62 -7.80 -20.19
CA LEU A 171 14.02 -7.99 -20.57
C LEU A 171 14.15 -8.51 -22.00
N GLU A 172 13.32 -9.50 -22.37
CA GLU A 172 13.28 -10.03 -23.74
C GLU A 172 12.94 -8.94 -24.76
N LYS A 173 11.94 -8.09 -24.48
CA LYS A 173 11.58 -6.97 -25.36
C LYS A 173 12.70 -5.94 -25.54
N ILE A 174 13.48 -5.65 -24.49
CA ILE A 174 14.62 -4.72 -24.57
C ILE A 174 15.76 -5.32 -25.41
N ASP A 175 16.00 -6.63 -25.29
CA ASP A 175 17.05 -7.32 -26.03
C ASP A 175 16.74 -7.37 -27.55
N TYR A 176 15.50 -7.73 -27.90
CA TYR A 176 15.04 -7.66 -29.30
C TYR A 176 15.08 -6.23 -29.88
N GLY A 177 14.79 -5.20 -29.08
CA GLY A 177 14.86 -3.81 -29.51
C GLY A 177 16.29 -3.29 -29.74
N ARG A 178 17.29 -3.83 -29.03
CA ARG A 178 18.71 -3.47 -29.22
C ARG A 178 19.37 -4.25 -30.36
N GLN A 179 18.96 -5.49 -30.61
CA GLN A 179 19.48 -6.29 -31.73
C GLN A 179 19.07 -5.75 -33.11
N MET A 180 18.04 -4.91 -33.21
CA MET A 180 17.58 -4.32 -34.48
C MET A 180 18.24 -2.98 -34.86
N SER A 181 19.23 -2.51 -34.10
CA SER A 181 20.07 -1.37 -34.48
C SER A 181 21.48 -1.85 -34.81
N LEU A 182 21.68 -2.36 -36.02
CA LEU A 182 23.00 -2.40 -36.66
C LEU A 182 23.26 -1.02 -37.27
N PRO A 183 24.40 -0.36 -36.99
CA PRO A 183 24.82 0.82 -37.75
C PRO A 183 25.15 0.39 -39.18
N LEU A 184 24.66 1.18 -40.15
CA LEU A 184 25.14 1.18 -41.54
C LEU A 184 26.55 1.75 -41.61
#